data_AF-A0A0Q4GQA1-F1
#
_entry.id   AF-A0A0Q4GQA1-F1
#
_cell.length_a   1.000
_cell.length_b   1.000
_cell.length_c   1.000
_cell.angle_alpha   90.00
_cell.angle_beta   90.00
_cell.angle_gamma   90.00
#
_symmetry.space_group_name_H-M   'P 1'
#
loop_
_entity.id
_entity.type
_entity.pdbx_description
1 polymer ?
#
loop_
_entity_poly.entity_id
_entity_poly.type
_entity_poly.pdbx_seq_one_letter_code
_entity_poly.pdbx_strand_id
1 'polypeptide(L)' 'MHFTPLRSYRANLIQPGIQAEDVEAHAAAGTLRTIRLRAPSCTHAQIAAHKVTGLPVHSVERIEVAAA' A
#
# COMPACT_ATOMS: atom_id res chain seq x y z
N MET A 1 -27.23 10.24 -3.89
CA MET A 1 -25.76 10.42 -3.74
C MET A 1 -25.20 9.17 -3.11
N HIS A 2 -24.31 8.44 -3.79
CA HIS A 2 -23.58 7.31 -3.18
C HIS A 2 -22.31 7.85 -2.54
N PHE A 3 -22.24 7.83 -1.21
CA PHE A 3 -21.03 8.15 -0.47
C PHE A 3 -20.27 6.85 -0.22
N THR A 4 -19.09 6.69 -0.83
CA THR A 4 -18.23 5.56 -0.55
C THR A 4 -17.33 5.92 0.62
N PRO A 5 -17.48 5.27 1.79
CA PRO A 5 -16.66 5.59 2.95
C PRO A 5 -15.19 5.31 2.67
N LEU A 6 -14.32 6.24 3.05
CA LEU A 6 -12.88 6.05 2.94
C LEU A 6 -12.39 5.13 4.06
N ARG A 7 -11.58 4.15 3.69
CA ARG A 7 -10.96 3.18 4.59
C ARG A 7 -9.46 3.43 4.67
N SER A 8 -8.83 3.02 5.77
CA SER A 8 -7.39 3.17 5.97
C SER A 8 -6.64 1.98 5.39
N TYR A 9 -5.64 2.25 4.56
CA TYR A 9 -4.80 1.25 3.93
C TYR A 9 -3.32 1.52 4.20
N ARG A 10 -2.53 0.45 4.22
CA ARG A 10 -1.07 0.44 4.18
C ARG A 10 -0.64 -0.12 2.84
N ALA A 11 0.15 0.64 2.09
CA ALA A 11 0.74 0.17 0.84
C ALA A 11 2.23 -0.12 1.06
N ASN A 12 2.67 -1.31 0.65
CA ASN A 12 4.06 -1.74 0.63
C ASN A 12 4.65 -1.41 -0.74
N LEU A 13 5.74 -0.64 -0.79
CA LEU A 13 6.32 -0.09 -2.00
C LEU A 13 7.61 -0.82 -2.37
N ILE A 14 7.81 -1.05 -3.67
CA ILE A 14 9.06 -1.57 -4.20
C ILE A 14 10.02 -0.39 -4.36
N GLN A 15 11.12 -0.41 -3.60
CA GLN A 15 12.11 0.66 -3.63
C GLN A 15 12.98 0.57 -4.88
N PRO A 16 13.49 1.70 -5.39
CA PRO A 16 14.45 1.69 -6.49
C PRO A 16 15.72 0.96 -6.05
N GLY A 17 16.18 0.01 -6.87
CA GLY A 17 17.37 -0.81 -6.60
C GLY A 17 17.07 -2.20 -6.02
N ILE A 18 15.84 -2.47 -5.58
CA ILE A 18 15.42 -3.85 -5.23
C ILE A 18 15.20 -4.61 -6.55
N GLN A 19 15.90 -5.73 -6.73
CA GLN A 19 15.69 -6.63 -7.86
C GLN A 19 14.38 -7.38 -7.71
N ALA A 20 13.74 -7.72 -8.84
CA ALA A 20 12.44 -8.40 -8.84
C ALA A 20 12.46 -9.72 -8.05
N GLU A 21 13.58 -10.46 -8.10
CA GLU A 21 13.81 -11.68 -7.32
C GLU A 21 13.83 -11.46 -5.79
N ASP A 22 14.28 -10.30 -5.33
CA ASP A 22 14.43 -9.98 -3.91
C ASP A 22 13.17 -9.35 -3.30
N VAL A 23 12.23 -8.85 -4.13
CA VAL A 23 11.03 -8.15 -3.67
C VAL A 23 10.23 -8.98 -2.67
N GLU A 24 10.03 -10.27 -2.95
CA GLU A 24 9.28 -11.17 -2.08
C GLU A 24 10.00 -11.42 -0.76
N ALA A 25 11.33 -11.55 -0.78
CA ALA A 25 12.13 -11.69 0.44
C ALA A 25 12.04 -10.44 1.32
N HIS A 26 12.10 -9.25 0.71
CA HIS A 26 11.93 -7.98 1.42
C HIS A 26 10.51 -7.79 1.97
N ALA A 27 9.50 -8.24 1.22
CA ALA A 27 8.11 -8.22 1.65
C ALA A 27 7.89 -9.15 2.86
N ALA A 28 8.39 -10.37 2.79
CA ALA A 28 8.33 -11.35 3.87
C ALA A 28 9.08 -10.89 5.12
N ALA A 29 10.23 -10.21 4.94
CA ALA A 29 11.00 -9.62 6.02
C ALA A 29 10.39 -8.33 6.59
N GLY A 30 9.33 -7.78 5.97
CA GLY A 30 8.71 -6.51 6.39
C GLY A 30 9.60 -5.28 6.22
N THR A 31 10.60 -5.36 5.34
CA THR A 31 11.61 -4.29 5.13
C THR A 31 11.26 -3.33 4.01
N LEU A 32 10.24 -3.64 3.21
CA LEU A 32 9.74 -2.73 2.18
C LEU A 32 9.25 -1.42 2.80
N ARG A 33 9.55 -0.30 2.13
CA ARG A 33 8.99 1.00 2.51
C ARG A 33 7.47 0.95 2.47
N THR A 34 6.82 1.40 3.54
CA THR A 34 5.36 1.45 3.61
C THR A 34 4.83 2.88 3.71
N ILE A 35 3.64 3.12 3.17
CA ILE A 35 2.90 4.38 3.35
C ILE A 35 1.46 4.10 3.77
N ARG A 36 0.86 5.03 4.51
CA ARG A 36 -0.55 4.96 4.92
C ARG A 36 -1.36 5.96 4.13
N LEU A 37 -2.53 5.54 3.68
CA LEU A 37 -3.45 6.40 2.92
C LEU A 37 -4.90 6.00 3.13
N ARG A 38 -5.81 6.93 2.84
CA ARG A 38 -7.25 6.71 2.87
C ARG A 38 -7.80 6.57 1.46
N ALA A 39 -8.54 5.51 1.19
CA ALA A 39 -9.11 5.25 -0.13
C ALA A 39 -10.47 4.53 -0.01
N PRO A 40 -11.33 4.59 -1.03
CA PRO A 40 -12.60 3.86 -1.03
C PRO A 40 -12.44 2.34 -1.23
N SER A 41 -11.33 1.89 -1.83
CA SER A 41 -11.03 0.46 -2.01
C SER A 41 -9.51 0.22 -2.07
N CYS A 42 -9.13 -1.06 -2.00
CA CYS A 42 -7.73 -1.51 -2.12
C CYS A 42 -7.10 -1.05 -3.44
N THR A 43 -7.81 -1.20 -4.57
CA THR A 43 -7.37 -0.73 -5.90
C THR A 43 -7.13 0.77 -5.93
N HIS A 44 -8.04 1.56 -5.35
CA HIS A 44 -7.86 3.02 -5.29
C HIS A 44 -6.66 3.38 -4.41
N ALA A 45 -6.43 2.65 -3.32
CA ALA A 45 -5.24 2.84 -2.50
C ALA A 45 -3.97 2.49 -3.28
N GLN A 46 -3.93 1.40 -4.05
CA GLN A 46 -2.77 1.06 -4.86
C GLN A 46 -2.44 2.16 -5.88
N ILE A 47 -3.46 2.65 -6.61
CA ILE A 47 -3.29 3.72 -7.59
C ILE A 47 -2.83 5.02 -6.91
N ALA A 48 -3.44 5.39 -5.79
CA ALA A 48 -3.06 6.60 -5.06
C ALA A 48 -1.64 6.51 -4.49
N ALA A 49 -1.24 5.35 -3.96
CA ALA A 49 0.10 5.11 -3.46
C ALA A 49 1.15 5.27 -4.57
N HIS A 50 0.90 4.70 -5.75
CA HIS A 50 1.76 4.88 -6.91
C HIS A 50 1.80 6.35 -7.36
N LYS A 51 0.66 7.03 -7.45
CA LYS A 51 0.58 8.44 -7.87
C LYS A 51 1.35 9.40 -6.96
N VAL A 52 1.32 9.16 -5.65
CA VAL A 52 1.99 10.02 -4.66
C VAL A 52 3.49 9.77 -4.61
N THR A 53 3.94 8.54 -4.82
CA THR A 53 5.34 8.15 -4.60
C THR A 53 6.14 7.95 -5.87
N GLY A 54 5.47 7.71 -7.00
CA GLY A 54 6.09 7.26 -8.25
C GLY A 54 6.61 5.81 -8.21
N LEU A 55 6.44 5.09 -7.11
CA LEU A 55 7.00 3.74 -6.92
C LEU A 55 5.98 2.65 -7.23
N PRO A 56 6.42 1.49 -7.75
CA PRO A 56 5.56 0.31 -7.86
C PRO A 56 5.08 -0.14 -6.48
N VAL A 57 3.83 -0.58 -6.40
CA VAL A 57 3.22 -1.06 -5.16
C VAL A 57 3.22 -2.58 -5.18
N HIS A 58 3.86 -3.20 -4.20
CA HIS A 58 3.91 -4.64 -4.02
C HIS A 58 2.57 -5.19 -3.53
N SER A 59 2.07 -4.64 -2.41
CA SER A 59 0.83 -5.08 -1.78
C SER A 59 0.16 -3.92 -1.05
N VAL A 60 -1.16 -4.04 -0.88
CA VAL A 60 -1.96 -3.07 -0.13
C VAL A 60 -2.83 -3.84 0.86
N GLU A 61 -2.72 -3.45 2.13
CA GLU A 61 -3.41 -4.07 3.25
C GLU A 61 -4.37 -3.06 3.87
N ARG A 62 -5.58 -3.50 4.21
CA ARG A 62 -6.52 -2.68 4.97
C ARG A 62 -6.14 -2.71 6.45
N ILE A 63 -5.88 -1.55 7.03
CA ILE A 63 -5.41 -1.39 8.43
C ILE A 63 -6.42 -0.61 9.27
N GLU A 64 -7.72 -0.93 9.12
CA GLU A 64 -8.74 -0.37 9.99
C GLU A 64 -8.39 -0.72 11.43
N VAL A 65 -8.07 0.30 12.23
CA VAL A 65 -7.93 0.15 13.67
C VAL A 65 -9.34 -0.21 14.15
N ALA A 66 -9.53 -1.47 14.53
CA ALA A 66 -10.71 -1.83 15.30
C ALA A 66 -10.70 -0.93 16.53
N ALA A 67 -11.70 -0.05 16.64
CA ALA A 67 -11.91 0.70 17.86
C ALA A 67 -12.07 -0.34 18.99
N ALA A 68 -11.09 -0.40 19.87
CA ALA A 68 -11.13 -1.20 21.09
C ALA A 68 -12.08 -0.55 22.11
#